data_AF-A0A165SWF0-F1
#
_entry.id   AF-A0A165SWF0-F1
#
_cell.length_a   1.000
_cell.length_b   1.000
_cell.length_c   1.000
_cell.angle_alpha   90.00
_cell.angle_beta   90.00
_cell.angle_gamma   90.00
#
_symmetry.space_group_name_H-M   'P 1'
#
loop_
_entity.id
_entity.type
_entity.pdbx_description
1 polymer ?
#
loop_
_entity_poly.entity_id
_entity_poly.type
_entity_poly.pdbx_seq_one_letter_code
_entity_poly.pdbx_strand_id
1 'polypeptide(L)'
;MQLWVAHIPDIQNTVANALSHFNNDAALVLIPQLQIFSFEPPQDAWTIEQLCYEWSVALSFALNQSSKLSYTSALNSYIKFCKMHSFPIEPVFLVVVVCCSLSLVSFYVMYMPAHIKPHGLESYFPEVQQVQKIQLVLRTLCGCKWHYSQPVSCAQPISLADMQVIYDTLHLSNGHNDKLFLTLLFTGFHALMSLGELVSLDNPALRDFWKMSPWNTVAIDGSDYCFTLPTHKTNLFKSNVILVQSSNNEPNPVQIFNLPTSYHPQLWLQDDGSVPLQHFFPKMTGHALCCSGATLLTMNGVSPENIHHMGRWSSSAWEAYVHKHPILLQAFIFSGHGT
;
A
#
# COMPACT_ATOMS: atom_id res chain seq x y z
N MET A 1 21.50 -7.72 25.31
CA MET A 1 21.76 -6.28 25.32
C MET A 1 20.56 -5.60 24.68
N GLN A 2 19.65 -5.00 25.47
CA GLN A 2 18.50 -4.27 24.95
C GLN A 2 18.97 -2.92 24.42
N LEU A 3 18.89 -2.71 23.10
CA LEU A 3 19.13 -1.42 22.46
C LEU A 3 17.89 -0.56 22.63
N TRP A 4 18.02 0.56 23.33
CA TRP A 4 17.00 1.59 23.43
C TRP A 4 17.37 2.70 22.44
N VAL A 5 16.52 2.94 21.45
CA VAL A 5 16.69 4.07 20.53
C VAL A 5 16.00 5.27 21.16
N ALA A 6 16.77 6.21 21.71
CA ALA A 6 16.26 7.46 22.22
C ALA A 6 16.06 8.45 21.06
N HIS A 7 14.84 8.95 20.87
CA HIS A 7 14.58 10.05 19.95
C HIS A 7 15.07 11.37 20.57
N ILE A 8 16.16 11.91 20.05
CA ILE A 8 16.74 13.17 20.51
C ILE A 8 16.23 14.30 19.59
N PRO A 9 15.53 15.32 20.12
CA PRO A 9 15.01 16.42 19.31
C PRO A 9 16.11 17.27 18.68
N ASP A 10 15.83 17.85 17.51
CA ASP A 10 16.77 18.42 16.53
C ASP A 10 17.97 19.20 17.06
N ILE A 11 17.80 20.06 18.08
CA ILE A 11 18.88 20.91 18.60
C ILE A 11 19.99 20.06 19.25
N GLN A 12 19.62 18.96 19.90
CA GLN A 12 20.56 18.03 20.53
C GLN A 12 21.04 16.93 19.55
N ASN A 13 20.44 16.83 18.36
CA ASN A 13 20.77 15.84 17.33
C ASN A 13 21.71 16.38 16.24
N THR A 14 22.20 17.61 16.40
CA THR A 14 23.00 18.34 15.41
C THR A 14 24.27 17.59 14.97
N VAL A 15 24.94 16.89 15.89
CA VAL A 15 26.12 16.07 15.56
C VAL A 15 25.75 14.85 14.71
N ALA A 16 24.70 14.11 15.09
CA ALA A 16 24.27 12.94 14.33
C ALA A 16 23.72 13.34 12.96
N ASN A 17 23.06 14.50 12.87
CA ASN A 17 22.57 15.04 11.61
C ASN A 17 23.72 15.51 10.70
N ALA A 18 24.77 16.12 11.26
CA ALA A 18 25.98 16.44 10.51
C ALA A 18 26.66 15.16 9.97
N LEU A 19 26.76 14.11 10.78
CA LEU A 19 27.34 12.82 10.38
C LEU A 19 26.50 12.06 9.34
N SER A 20 25.16 12.06 9.45
CA SER A 20 24.28 11.39 8.48
C SER A 20 24.34 12.02 7.09
N HIS A 21 24.66 13.30 7.02
CA HIS A 21 24.88 14.05 5.78
C HIS A 21 26.36 14.09 5.34
N PHE A 22 27.24 13.30 5.97
CA PHE A 22 28.69 13.27 5.71
C PHE A 22 29.40 14.63 5.89
N ASN A 23 28.82 15.54 6.66
CA ASN A 23 29.40 16.83 6.99
C ASN A 23 30.29 16.72 8.25
N ASN A 24 31.43 16.06 8.05
CA ASN A 24 32.37 15.73 9.11
C ASN A 24 32.97 16.99 9.77
N ASP A 25 33.17 18.06 9.01
CA ASP A 25 33.71 19.33 9.52
C ASP A 25 32.75 19.97 10.53
N ALA A 26 31.44 20.00 10.23
CA ALA A 26 30.44 20.50 11.16
C ALA A 26 30.34 19.64 12.43
N ALA A 27 30.48 18.32 12.31
CA ALA A 27 30.49 17.40 13.45
C ALA A 27 31.72 17.61 14.36
N LEU A 28 32.90 17.85 13.77
CA LEU A 28 34.15 18.10 14.50
C LEU A 28 34.18 19.47 15.19
N VAL A 29 33.52 20.49 14.62
CA VAL A 29 33.34 21.79 15.29
C VAL A 29 32.50 21.64 16.55
N LEU A 30 31.46 20.79 16.51
CA LEU A 30 30.58 20.55 17.65
C LEU A 30 31.23 19.64 18.70
N ILE A 31 31.98 18.60 18.28
CA ILE A 31 32.71 17.69 19.16
C ILE A 31 34.13 17.49 18.61
N PRO A 32 35.12 18.29 19.07
CA PRO A 32 36.50 18.22 18.58
C PRO A 32 37.21 16.90 18.89
N GLN A 33 36.71 16.15 19.87
CA GLN A 33 37.26 14.83 20.27
C GLN A 33 36.67 13.67 19.46
N LEU A 34 35.73 13.94 18.54
CA LEU A 34 35.06 12.92 17.75
C LEU A 34 36.04 12.27 16.76
N GLN A 35 36.22 10.96 16.88
CA GLN A 35 37.01 10.18 15.93
C GLN A 35 36.09 9.72 14.79
N ILE A 36 36.24 10.34 13.62
CA ILE A 36 35.53 9.95 12.41
C ILE A 36 36.49 9.09 11.58
N PHE A 37 36.20 7.80 11.49
CA PHE A 37 36.95 6.89 10.62
C PHE A 37 36.49 7.09 9.17
N SER A 38 37.44 7.25 8.26
CA SER A 38 37.16 7.19 6.83
C SER A 38 36.64 5.80 6.49
N PHE A 39 35.43 5.73 5.95
CA PHE A 39 34.91 4.49 5.38
C PHE A 39 35.75 4.15 4.15
N GLU A 40 36.64 3.18 4.29
CA GLU A 40 37.24 2.51 3.15
C GLU A 40 36.26 1.42 2.71
N PRO A 41 35.70 1.48 1.49
CA PRO A 41 34.88 0.39 0.99
C PRO A 41 35.73 -0.89 0.99
N PRO A 42 35.15 -2.05 1.34
CA PRO A 42 35.87 -3.32 1.28
C PRO A 42 36.53 -3.46 -0.10
N GLN A 43 37.86 -3.62 -0.12
CA GLN A 43 38.63 -3.66 -1.37
C GLN A 43 38.42 -4.97 -2.15
N ASP A 44 37.92 -6.01 -1.48
CA ASP A 44 37.65 -7.29 -2.12
C ASP A 44 36.42 -7.17 -3.03
N ALA A 45 36.65 -7.34 -4.33
CA ALA A 45 35.58 -7.40 -5.31
C ALA A 45 34.63 -8.54 -4.95
N TRP A 46 33.35 -8.22 -4.79
CA TRP A 46 32.33 -9.23 -4.56
C TRP A 46 32.27 -10.18 -5.76
N THR A 47 32.14 -11.48 -5.49
CA THR A 47 31.86 -12.45 -6.53
C THR A 47 30.47 -12.18 -7.13
N ILE A 48 30.24 -12.63 -8.37
CA ILE A 48 28.92 -12.51 -9.01
C ILE A 48 27.83 -13.19 -8.14
N GLU A 49 28.16 -14.31 -7.50
CA GLU A 49 27.25 -15.04 -6.61
C GLU A 49 26.88 -14.21 -5.37
N GLN A 50 27.87 -13.54 -4.76
CA GLN A 50 27.64 -12.66 -3.61
C GLN A 50 26.84 -11.42 -4.01
N LEU A 51 27.12 -10.83 -5.17
CA LEU A 51 26.32 -9.73 -5.73
C LEU A 51 24.86 -10.16 -5.95
N CYS A 52 24.63 -11.33 -6.54
CA CYS A 52 23.28 -11.86 -6.74
C CYS A 52 22.57 -12.13 -5.41
N TYR A 53 23.27 -12.67 -4.41
CA TYR A 53 22.74 -12.91 -3.07
C TYR A 53 22.34 -11.59 -2.39
N GLU A 54 23.27 -10.63 -2.29
CA GLU A 54 23.01 -9.33 -1.67
C GLU A 54 21.94 -8.54 -2.42
N TRP A 55 21.89 -8.65 -3.75
CA TRP A 55 20.81 -8.06 -4.54
C TRP A 55 19.45 -8.69 -4.22
N SER A 56 19.37 -10.01 -4.06
CA SER A 56 18.14 -10.70 -3.65
C SER A 56 17.70 -10.29 -2.23
N VAL A 57 18.66 -10.13 -1.31
CA VAL A 57 18.41 -9.68 0.06
C VAL A 57 17.91 -8.23 0.05
N ALA A 58 18.55 -7.33 -0.70
CA ALA A 58 18.15 -5.94 -0.85
C ALA A 58 16.76 -5.81 -1.50
N LEU A 59 16.47 -6.58 -2.56
CA LEU A 59 15.14 -6.66 -3.18
C LEU A 59 14.10 -7.15 -2.18
N SER A 60 14.46 -8.09 -1.31
CA SER A 60 13.56 -8.52 -0.24
C SER A 60 13.24 -7.34 0.69
N PHE A 61 14.22 -6.53 1.12
CA PHE A 61 13.95 -5.39 2.00
C PHE A 61 13.10 -4.28 1.35
N ALA A 62 13.11 -4.17 0.03
CA ALA A 62 12.24 -3.25 -0.70
C ALA A 62 10.75 -3.63 -0.66
N LEU A 63 10.42 -4.86 -0.24
CA LEU A 63 9.05 -5.37 -0.23
C LEU A 63 8.47 -5.40 1.19
N ASN A 64 7.23 -4.95 1.32
CA ASN A 64 6.46 -5.13 2.56
C ASN A 64 6.24 -6.64 2.84
N GLN A 65 6.19 -7.03 4.12
CA GLN A 65 5.99 -8.41 4.58
C GLN A 65 4.75 -9.09 3.97
N SER A 66 3.64 -8.37 3.82
CA SER A 66 2.43 -8.90 3.16
C SER A 66 2.64 -9.15 1.67
N SER A 67 3.41 -8.29 0.99
CA SER A 67 3.82 -8.47 -0.40
C SER A 67 4.80 -9.64 -0.53
N LYS A 68 5.77 -9.78 0.38
CA LYS A 68 6.69 -10.93 0.45
C LYS A 68 5.94 -12.25 0.55
N LEU A 69 4.97 -12.37 1.47
CA LEU A 69 4.17 -13.60 1.59
C LEU A 69 3.39 -13.91 0.32
N SER A 70 2.80 -12.89 -0.30
CA SER A 70 2.06 -13.06 -1.56
C SER A 70 2.96 -13.57 -2.70
N TYR A 71 4.15 -13.00 -2.86
CA TYR A 71 5.10 -13.41 -3.89
C TYR A 71 5.73 -14.78 -3.59
N THR A 72 6.03 -15.07 -2.33
CA THR A 72 6.54 -16.38 -1.90
C THR A 72 5.50 -17.47 -2.15
N SER A 73 4.22 -17.18 -1.89
CA SER A 73 3.12 -18.09 -2.22
C SER A 73 3.03 -18.36 -3.72
N ALA A 74 3.17 -17.33 -4.56
CA ALA A 74 3.16 -17.49 -6.01
C ALA A 74 4.36 -18.30 -6.51
N LEU A 75 5.56 -18.07 -5.96
CA LEU A 75 6.76 -18.84 -6.29
C LEU A 75 6.59 -20.32 -5.90
N ASN A 76 6.08 -20.60 -4.70
CA ASN A 76 5.85 -21.97 -4.24
C ASN A 76 4.84 -22.70 -5.13
N SER A 77 3.78 -22.03 -5.57
CA SER A 77 2.82 -22.58 -6.54
C SER A 77 3.49 -22.90 -7.90
N TYR A 78 4.37 -22.02 -8.38
CA TYR A 78 5.15 -22.26 -9.60
C TYR A 78 6.09 -23.46 -9.46
N ILE A 79 6.87 -23.52 -8.37
CA ILE A 79 7.78 -24.65 -8.11
C ILE A 79 7.00 -25.96 -8.03
N LYS A 80 5.84 -25.95 -7.35
CA LYS A 80 4.97 -27.13 -7.26
C LYS A 80 4.48 -27.55 -8.64
N PHE A 81 4.04 -26.61 -9.48
CA PHE A 81 3.65 -26.87 -10.86
C PHE A 81 4.80 -27.48 -11.67
N CYS A 82 6.00 -26.91 -11.62
CA CYS A 82 7.15 -27.46 -12.32
C CYS A 82 7.46 -28.91 -11.88
N LYS A 83 7.42 -29.18 -10.57
CA LYS A 83 7.60 -30.54 -10.03
C LYS A 83 6.52 -31.52 -10.48
N MET A 84 5.25 -31.11 -10.48
CA MET A 84 4.13 -31.99 -10.90
C MET A 84 4.20 -32.37 -12.37
N HIS A 85 4.71 -31.49 -13.22
CA HIS A 85 4.78 -31.71 -14.66
C HIS A 85 6.19 -32.04 -15.16
N SER A 86 7.14 -32.30 -14.25
CA SER A 86 8.54 -32.61 -14.59
C SER A 86 9.22 -31.54 -15.46
N PHE A 87 8.86 -30.28 -15.26
CA PHE A 87 9.48 -29.14 -15.92
C PHE A 87 10.68 -28.62 -15.13
N PRO A 88 11.70 -28.06 -15.80
CA PRO A 88 12.82 -27.40 -15.12
C PRO A 88 12.32 -26.20 -14.29
N ILE A 89 12.94 -25.98 -13.13
CA ILE A 89 12.59 -24.88 -12.21
C ILE A 89 13.16 -23.55 -12.72
N GLU A 90 14.33 -23.58 -13.35
CA GLU A 90 14.91 -22.42 -14.03
C GLU A 90 14.32 -22.28 -15.44
N PRO A 91 13.89 -21.08 -15.84
CA PRO A 91 13.50 -20.81 -17.22
C PRO A 91 14.76 -20.75 -18.11
N VAL A 92 15.21 -21.90 -18.63
CA VAL A 92 16.43 -21.98 -19.47
C VAL A 92 16.18 -21.30 -20.84
N PHE A 93 16.98 -20.31 -21.27
CA PHE A 93 16.98 -19.80 -22.66
C PHE A 93 17.98 -20.63 -23.51
N LEU A 94 17.83 -20.92 -24.81
CA LEU A 94 17.44 -20.11 -25.99
C LEU A 94 17.04 -21.10 -27.13
N VAL A 95 16.11 -20.73 -28.02
CA VAL A 95 15.60 -21.50 -29.20
C VAL A 95 14.56 -22.60 -28.92
N VAL A 96 14.78 -23.58 -28.03
CA VAL A 96 13.74 -24.59 -27.71
C VAL A 96 12.66 -24.01 -26.78
N VAL A 97 13.06 -23.02 -25.97
CA VAL A 97 12.22 -22.43 -24.92
C VAL A 97 11.35 -21.28 -25.41
N VAL A 98 11.57 -20.72 -26.60
CA VAL A 98 10.52 -19.85 -27.18
C VAL A 98 9.24 -20.67 -27.41
N CYS A 99 9.30 -21.98 -27.68
CA CYS A 99 8.10 -22.81 -27.68
C CYS A 99 7.72 -23.34 -26.28
N CYS A 100 8.70 -23.73 -25.45
CA CYS A 100 8.45 -24.34 -24.13
C CYS A 100 8.18 -23.37 -22.96
N SER A 101 8.76 -22.17 -22.88
CA SER A 101 8.40 -21.17 -21.85
C SER A 101 7.10 -20.46 -22.18
N LEU A 102 6.81 -20.28 -23.47
CA LEU A 102 5.49 -19.85 -23.95
C LEU A 102 4.42 -20.82 -23.49
N SER A 103 4.67 -22.13 -23.56
CA SER A 103 3.72 -23.14 -23.09
C SER A 103 3.77 -23.31 -21.56
N LEU A 104 4.92 -23.26 -20.90
CA LEU A 104 5.03 -23.41 -19.43
C LEU A 104 4.36 -22.26 -18.67
N VAL A 105 4.62 -21.01 -19.05
CA VAL A 105 3.99 -19.83 -18.44
C VAL A 105 2.50 -19.82 -18.78
N SER A 106 2.11 -20.21 -20.00
CA SER A 106 0.70 -20.33 -20.38
C SER A 106 -0.02 -21.47 -19.65
N PHE A 107 0.62 -22.63 -19.46
CA PHE A 107 0.09 -23.77 -18.72
C PHE A 107 0.02 -23.47 -17.22
N TYR A 108 1.00 -22.76 -16.66
CA TYR A 108 0.95 -22.29 -15.29
C TYR A 108 -0.17 -21.27 -15.08
N VAL A 109 -0.36 -20.33 -16.01
CA VAL A 109 -1.45 -19.35 -15.98
C VAL A 109 -2.81 -20.04 -16.15
N MET A 110 -2.90 -21.09 -16.98
CA MET A 110 -4.08 -21.94 -17.12
C MET A 110 -4.35 -22.78 -15.86
N TYR A 111 -3.31 -23.25 -15.18
CA TYR A 111 -3.39 -24.04 -13.95
C TYR A 111 -3.77 -23.18 -12.73
N MET A 112 -3.34 -21.91 -12.67
CA MET A 112 -3.57 -20.99 -11.55
C MET A 112 -4.06 -19.60 -11.98
N PRO A 113 -5.24 -19.48 -12.63
CA PRO A 113 -5.77 -18.19 -13.08
C PRO A 113 -6.15 -17.23 -11.94
N ALA A 114 -6.29 -17.72 -10.70
CA ALA A 114 -6.57 -16.87 -9.53
C ALA A 114 -5.33 -16.11 -8.99
N HIS A 115 -4.11 -16.50 -9.36
CA HIS A 115 -2.85 -15.94 -8.86
C HIS A 115 -2.08 -15.12 -9.92
N ILE A 116 -2.81 -14.50 -10.87
CA ILE A 116 -2.23 -13.69 -11.96
C ILE A 116 -1.63 -12.39 -11.42
N LYS A 117 -0.44 -12.46 -10.83
CA LYS A 117 0.50 -11.34 -10.65
C LYS A 117 1.92 -11.84 -10.87
N PRO A 118 2.39 -11.91 -12.13
CA PRO A 118 3.72 -12.45 -12.45
C PRO A 118 4.88 -11.63 -11.89
N HIS A 119 4.63 -10.44 -11.31
CA HIS A 119 5.62 -9.63 -10.60
C HIS A 119 6.40 -10.38 -9.51
N GLY A 120 5.79 -11.40 -8.90
CA GLY A 120 6.48 -12.22 -7.90
C GLY A 120 7.60 -13.08 -8.49
N LEU A 121 7.49 -13.49 -9.76
CA LEU A 121 8.51 -14.27 -10.46
C LEU A 121 9.61 -13.38 -11.04
N GLU A 122 9.29 -12.14 -11.41
CA GLU A 122 10.26 -11.17 -11.95
C GLU A 122 11.40 -10.88 -10.98
N SER A 123 11.15 -10.94 -9.67
CA SER A 123 12.19 -10.76 -8.63
C SER A 123 13.22 -11.89 -8.59
N TYR A 124 12.83 -13.09 -9.02
CA TYR A 124 13.71 -14.28 -9.04
C TYR A 124 14.23 -14.59 -10.45
N PHE A 125 13.49 -14.18 -11.49
CA PHE A 125 13.77 -14.44 -12.89
C PHE A 125 13.53 -13.16 -13.72
N PRO A 126 14.53 -12.25 -13.80
CA PRO A 126 14.37 -10.97 -14.50
C PRO A 126 14.04 -11.13 -15.99
N GLU A 127 14.44 -12.24 -16.59
CA GLU A 127 14.19 -12.60 -17.99
C GLU A 127 12.71 -12.81 -18.32
N VAL A 128 11.86 -13.05 -17.30
CA VAL A 128 10.41 -13.16 -17.44
C VAL A 128 9.82 -11.87 -18.04
N GLN A 129 10.41 -10.70 -17.77
CA GLN A 129 9.94 -9.43 -18.33
C GLN A 129 10.08 -9.37 -19.87
N GLN A 130 11.13 -10.01 -20.42
CA GLN A 130 11.33 -10.05 -21.87
C GLN A 130 10.34 -11.02 -22.53
N VAL A 131 10.08 -12.16 -21.88
CA VAL A 131 9.11 -13.17 -22.33
C VAL A 131 7.68 -12.63 -22.30
N GLN A 132 7.31 -11.84 -21.27
CA GLN A 132 5.97 -11.21 -21.18
C GLN A 132 5.64 -10.28 -22.34
N LYS A 133 6.65 -9.69 -22.99
CA LYS A 133 6.46 -8.77 -24.13
C LYS A 133 6.22 -9.48 -25.46
N ILE A 134 6.41 -10.81 -25.52
CA ILE A 134 6.17 -11.61 -26.71
C ILE A 134 4.66 -11.66 -26.99
N GLN A 135 4.25 -11.27 -28.20
CA GLN A 135 2.85 -11.18 -28.63
C GLN A 135 2.05 -12.47 -28.37
N LEU A 136 2.67 -13.64 -28.54
CA LEU A 136 2.02 -14.91 -28.29
C LEU A 136 1.72 -15.13 -26.79
N VAL A 137 2.62 -14.74 -25.87
CA VAL A 137 2.37 -14.80 -24.42
C VAL A 137 1.21 -13.88 -24.06
N LEU A 138 1.21 -12.64 -24.56
CA LEU A 138 0.14 -11.69 -24.30
C LEU A 138 -1.21 -12.19 -24.79
N ARG A 139 -1.28 -12.79 -25.98
CA ARG A 139 -2.51 -13.38 -26.52
C ARG A 139 -2.99 -14.57 -25.70
N THR A 140 -2.08 -15.44 -25.26
CA THR A 140 -2.45 -16.58 -24.41
C THR A 140 -2.90 -16.13 -23.02
N LEU A 141 -2.20 -15.18 -22.39
CA LEU A 141 -2.63 -14.55 -21.14
C LEU A 141 -4.02 -13.90 -21.28
N CYS A 142 -4.25 -13.20 -22.40
CA CYS A 142 -5.56 -12.63 -22.72
C CYS A 142 -6.61 -13.74 -22.83
N GLY A 143 -6.36 -14.77 -23.64
CA GLY A 143 -7.27 -15.92 -23.79
C GLY A 143 -7.57 -16.63 -22.47
N CYS A 144 -6.57 -16.86 -21.62
CA CYS A 144 -6.75 -17.44 -20.29
C CYS A 144 -7.58 -16.52 -19.39
N LYS A 145 -7.34 -15.21 -19.41
CA LYS A 145 -8.20 -14.26 -18.71
C LYS A 145 -9.63 -14.38 -19.23
N TRP A 146 -9.89 -14.34 -20.53
CA TRP A 146 -11.25 -14.47 -21.05
C TRP A 146 -11.93 -15.80 -20.67
N HIS A 147 -11.20 -16.92 -20.77
CA HIS A 147 -11.76 -18.26 -20.54
C HIS A 147 -11.99 -18.59 -19.06
N TYR A 148 -11.10 -18.11 -18.17
CA TYR A 148 -11.13 -18.43 -16.74
C TYR A 148 -11.49 -17.24 -15.85
N SER A 149 -11.75 -16.06 -16.41
CA SER A 149 -12.28 -14.95 -15.62
C SER A 149 -13.63 -15.37 -15.06
N GLN A 150 -13.67 -15.52 -13.75
CA GLN A 150 -14.94 -15.44 -13.07
C GLN A 150 -15.43 -13.99 -13.13
N PRO A 151 -16.75 -13.76 -13.22
CA PRO A 151 -17.29 -12.42 -13.08
C PRO A 151 -16.72 -11.83 -11.79
N VAL A 152 -16.08 -10.66 -11.90
CA VAL A 152 -15.51 -10.00 -10.74
C VAL A 152 -16.68 -9.69 -9.81
N SER A 153 -16.75 -10.41 -8.68
CA SER A 153 -17.64 -10.06 -7.58
C SER A 153 -17.06 -8.80 -6.94
N CYS A 154 -17.26 -7.66 -7.61
CA CYS A 154 -16.95 -6.37 -7.03
C CYS A 154 -17.90 -6.21 -5.84
N ALA A 155 -17.33 -6.17 -4.63
CA ALA A 155 -18.10 -5.75 -3.46
C ALA A 155 -18.74 -4.40 -3.78
N GLN A 156 -20.03 -4.24 -3.46
CA GLN A 156 -20.76 -3.02 -3.76
C GLN A 156 -20.03 -1.83 -3.11
N PRO A 157 -19.82 -0.73 -3.86
CA PRO A 157 -19.23 0.47 -3.30
C PRO A 157 -20.17 1.00 -2.21
N ILE A 158 -19.62 1.29 -1.04
CA ILE A 158 -20.27 2.03 0.03
C ILE A 158 -20.67 3.40 -0.53
N SER A 159 -21.97 3.71 -0.51
CA SER A 159 -22.50 4.99 -0.95
C SER A 159 -22.58 5.98 0.22
N LEU A 160 -22.79 7.27 -0.08
CA LEU A 160 -23.06 8.27 0.96
C LEU A 160 -24.33 7.94 1.77
N ALA A 161 -25.34 7.32 1.15
CA ALA A 161 -26.55 6.91 1.85
C ALA A 161 -26.24 5.80 2.88
N ASP A 162 -25.37 4.85 2.53
CA ASP A 162 -24.92 3.82 3.46
C ASP A 162 -24.15 4.44 4.63
N MET A 163 -23.29 5.43 4.36
CA MET A 163 -22.57 6.18 5.39
C MET A 163 -23.52 6.92 6.33
N GLN A 164 -24.57 7.55 5.79
CA GLN A 164 -25.59 8.23 6.59
C GLN A 164 -26.30 7.25 7.52
N VAL A 165 -26.72 6.09 7.02
CA VAL A 165 -27.38 5.05 7.83
C VAL A 165 -26.46 4.58 8.98
N ILE A 166 -25.18 4.37 8.69
CA ILE A 166 -24.19 3.98 9.71
C ILE A 166 -24.00 5.09 10.74
N TYR A 167 -23.87 6.34 10.28
CA TYR A 167 -23.77 7.50 11.15
C TYR A 167 -25.00 7.61 12.06
N ASP A 168 -26.21 7.61 11.50
CA ASP A 168 -27.47 7.71 12.25
C ASP A 168 -27.59 6.63 13.33
N THR A 169 -27.02 5.44 13.09
CA THR A 169 -27.03 4.32 14.03
C THR A 169 -26.01 4.49 15.16
N LEU A 170 -24.80 4.97 14.86
CA LEU A 170 -23.66 4.90 15.78
C LEU A 170 -23.29 6.25 16.43
N HIS A 171 -23.69 7.39 15.87
CA HIS A 171 -23.25 8.71 16.34
C HIS A 171 -23.72 9.05 17.76
N LEU A 172 -24.84 8.48 18.19
CA LEU A 172 -25.36 8.62 19.56
C LEU A 172 -24.74 7.62 20.55
N SER A 173 -23.95 6.65 20.06
CA SER A 173 -23.29 5.69 20.95
C SER A 173 -22.23 6.38 21.79
N ASN A 174 -22.20 6.06 23.07
CA ASN A 174 -21.15 6.49 23.98
C ASN A 174 -19.93 5.55 23.97
N GLY A 175 -20.00 4.42 23.26
CA GLY A 175 -18.88 3.50 23.11
C GLY A 175 -17.76 4.13 22.29
N HIS A 176 -16.52 4.08 22.77
CA HIS A 176 -15.40 4.65 22.03
C HIS A 176 -15.03 3.80 20.83
N ASN A 177 -15.18 2.47 20.89
CA ASN A 177 -15.05 1.64 19.69
C ASN A 177 -16.03 2.03 18.57
N ASP A 178 -17.26 2.44 18.88
CA ASP A 178 -18.22 2.89 17.86
C ASP A 178 -17.80 4.22 17.24
N LYS A 179 -17.31 5.16 18.07
CA LYS A 179 -16.74 6.44 17.61
C LYS A 179 -15.48 6.23 16.78
N LEU A 180 -14.61 5.30 17.18
CA LEU A 180 -13.43 4.90 16.43
C LEU A 180 -13.81 4.31 15.07
N PHE A 181 -14.81 3.42 15.04
CA PHE A 181 -15.31 2.84 13.80
C PHE A 181 -15.83 3.91 12.85
N LEU A 182 -16.67 4.84 13.33
CA LEU A 182 -17.14 5.96 12.55
C LEU A 182 -16.00 6.84 12.05
N THR A 183 -15.05 7.16 12.91
CA THR A 183 -13.88 7.98 12.55
C THR A 183 -13.10 7.31 11.43
N LEU A 184 -12.71 6.05 11.60
CA LEU A 184 -11.97 5.27 10.60
C LEU A 184 -12.72 5.15 9.27
N LEU A 185 -14.03 4.92 9.34
CA LEU A 185 -14.90 4.78 8.17
C LEU A 185 -14.92 6.08 7.35
N PHE A 186 -15.17 7.21 8.01
CA PHE A 186 -15.22 8.52 7.35
C PHE A 186 -13.85 9.00 6.89
N THR A 187 -12.80 8.84 7.72
CA THR A 187 -11.42 9.13 7.32
C THR A 187 -11.05 8.32 6.08
N GLY A 188 -11.29 7.01 6.07
CA GLY A 188 -10.92 6.15 4.96
C GLY A 188 -11.63 6.49 3.66
N PHE A 189 -12.91 6.85 3.75
CA PHE A 189 -13.70 7.23 2.60
C PHE A 189 -13.29 8.61 2.03
N HIS A 190 -13.16 9.63 2.88
CA HIS A 190 -12.84 10.99 2.42
C HIS A 190 -11.36 11.17 2.04
N ALA A 191 -10.42 10.49 2.70
CA ALA A 191 -8.99 10.53 2.36
C ALA A 191 -8.55 9.48 1.32
N LEU A 192 -9.51 8.73 0.75
CA LEU A 192 -9.27 7.65 -0.19
C LEU A 192 -8.26 6.61 0.34
N MET A 193 -8.34 6.27 1.62
CA MET A 193 -7.42 5.32 2.24
C MET A 193 -7.90 3.88 2.02
N SER A 194 -6.94 3.00 1.80
CA SER A 194 -7.19 1.56 1.86
C SER A 194 -7.35 1.13 3.31
N LEU A 195 -8.11 0.06 3.54
CA LEU A 195 -8.31 -0.51 4.87
C LEU A 195 -6.96 -0.88 5.53
N GLY A 196 -6.00 -1.36 4.75
CA GLY A 196 -4.67 -1.72 5.25
C GLY A 196 -3.80 -0.54 5.71
N GLU A 197 -4.21 0.70 5.46
CA GLU A 197 -3.58 1.91 6.02
C GLU A 197 -4.23 2.35 7.34
N LEU A 198 -5.41 1.83 7.65
CA LEU A 198 -6.25 2.21 8.80
C LEU A 198 -6.23 1.17 9.92
N VAL A 199 -6.23 -0.12 9.56
CA VAL A 199 -6.35 -1.24 10.50
C VAL A 199 -5.22 -2.25 10.33
N SER A 200 -4.96 -3.01 11.37
CA SER A 200 -3.93 -4.04 11.40
C SER A 200 -4.44 -5.35 10.82
N LEU A 201 -3.54 -6.17 10.28
CA LEU A 201 -3.89 -7.46 9.71
C LEU A 201 -4.25 -8.47 10.80
N ASP A 202 -5.26 -9.30 10.53
CA ASP A 202 -5.68 -10.35 11.46
C ASP A 202 -4.54 -11.32 11.76
N ASN A 203 -3.72 -11.66 10.75
CA ASN A 203 -2.56 -12.52 10.90
C ASN A 203 -1.43 -11.80 11.67
N PRO A 204 -1.07 -12.25 12.89
CA PRO A 204 -0.04 -11.60 13.70
C PRO A 204 1.34 -11.58 13.04
N ALA A 205 1.68 -12.56 12.20
CA ALA A 205 2.97 -12.62 11.49
C ALA A 205 3.14 -11.54 10.41
N LEU A 206 2.04 -10.87 10.04
CA LEU A 206 2.02 -9.81 9.03
C LEU A 206 1.84 -8.41 9.61
N ARG A 207 1.65 -8.30 10.93
CA ARG A 207 1.42 -7.01 11.58
C ARG A 207 2.70 -6.20 11.58
N ASP A 208 2.57 -4.93 11.24
CA ASP A 208 3.67 -3.98 11.30
C ASP A 208 3.18 -2.71 11.98
N PHE A 209 3.58 -2.55 13.24
CA PHE A 209 3.18 -1.43 14.08
C PHE A 209 3.71 -0.09 13.58
N TRP A 210 4.81 -0.09 12.82
CA TRP A 210 5.41 1.11 12.25
C TRP A 210 4.62 1.67 11.06
N LYS A 211 3.68 0.89 10.51
CA LYS A 211 2.78 1.37 9.45
C LYS A 211 1.62 2.19 9.98
N MET A 212 1.34 2.12 11.28
CA MET A 212 0.23 2.83 11.87
C MET A 212 0.52 4.31 11.99
N SER A 213 -0.48 5.12 11.64
CA SER A 213 -0.40 6.58 11.78
C SER A 213 -0.13 6.93 13.24
N PRO A 214 0.87 7.78 13.54
CA PRO A 214 1.20 8.11 14.90
C PRO A 214 0.34 9.28 15.41
N TRP A 215 -0.12 9.19 16.65
CA TRP A 215 -1.01 10.17 17.28
C TRP A 215 -0.40 11.57 17.33
N ASN A 216 0.91 11.67 17.58
CA ASN A 216 1.63 12.95 17.70
C ASN A 216 1.71 13.75 16.38
N THR A 217 1.32 13.18 15.25
CA THR A 217 1.29 13.89 13.95
C THR A 217 -0.08 14.47 13.62
N VAL A 218 -1.09 14.23 14.47
CA VAL A 218 -2.43 14.75 14.26
C VAL A 218 -2.44 16.26 14.50
N ALA A 219 -2.89 17.02 13.52
CA ALA A 219 -3.25 18.42 13.67
C ALA A 219 -4.70 18.60 13.24
N ILE A 220 -5.49 19.24 14.11
CA ILE A 220 -6.88 19.56 13.86
C ILE A 220 -6.98 21.08 13.76
N ASP A 221 -7.36 21.56 12.59
CA ASP A 221 -7.83 22.92 12.36
C ASP A 221 -9.37 22.91 12.32
N GLY A 222 -10.03 23.99 12.69
CA GLY A 222 -11.50 24.02 12.82
C GLY A 222 -12.24 23.57 11.55
N SER A 223 -11.60 23.68 10.39
CA SER A 223 -12.13 23.24 9.10
C SER A 223 -11.65 21.87 8.65
N ASP A 224 -10.46 21.41 9.04
CA ASP A 224 -9.80 20.23 8.46
C ASP A 224 -8.97 19.51 9.54
N TYR A 225 -8.74 18.21 9.40
CA TYR A 225 -7.70 17.53 10.19
C TYR A 225 -6.70 16.82 9.28
N CYS A 226 -5.47 16.74 9.74
CA CYS A 226 -4.41 16.02 9.06
C CYS A 226 -3.58 15.15 10.00
N PHE A 227 -2.97 14.12 9.44
CA PHE A 227 -2.04 13.24 10.13
C PHE A 227 -1.08 12.60 9.13
N THR A 228 0.00 12.01 9.61
CA THR A 228 1.03 11.44 8.74
C THR A 228 0.93 9.92 8.65
N LEU A 229 0.97 9.39 7.43
CA LEU A 229 1.23 7.98 7.18
C LEU A 229 2.74 7.73 7.13
N PRO A 230 3.30 6.88 8.02
CA PRO A 230 4.74 6.64 8.07
C PRO A 230 5.30 5.98 6.81
N THR A 231 4.51 5.11 6.18
CA THR A 231 4.95 4.34 5.02
C THR A 231 3.87 4.33 3.95
N HIS A 232 4.28 4.42 2.69
CA HIS A 232 3.39 4.27 1.55
C HIS A 232 3.84 3.14 0.63
N LYS A 233 2.87 2.50 -0.04
CA LYS A 233 3.10 1.32 -0.87
C LYS A 233 4.05 1.58 -2.05
N THR A 234 4.13 2.81 -2.53
CA THR A 234 4.97 3.18 -3.68
C THR A 234 6.27 3.86 -3.24
N ASN A 235 6.36 4.31 -1.99
CA ASN A 235 7.56 4.88 -1.41
C ASN A 235 7.62 4.61 0.10
N LEU A 236 8.43 3.63 0.49
CA LEU A 236 8.61 3.23 1.89
C LEU A 236 9.32 4.29 2.75
N PHE A 237 9.99 5.26 2.11
CA PHE A 237 10.85 6.24 2.80
C PHE A 237 10.25 7.66 2.83
N LYS A 238 9.12 7.87 2.16
CA LYS A 238 8.44 9.17 2.15
C LYS A 238 7.15 9.07 2.94
N SER A 239 7.10 9.82 4.04
CA SER A 239 5.87 10.02 4.80
C SER A 239 4.88 10.81 3.96
N ASN A 240 3.60 10.42 4.00
CA ASN A 240 2.53 11.14 3.31
C ASN A 240 1.62 11.81 4.34
N VAL A 241 1.28 13.07 4.11
CA VAL A 241 0.28 13.76 4.91
C VAL A 241 -1.09 13.42 4.35
N ILE A 242 -1.95 12.89 5.21
CA ILE A 242 -3.37 12.71 4.96
C ILE A 242 -4.09 13.96 5.44
N LEU A 243 -4.87 14.58 4.56
CA LEU A 243 -5.73 15.71 4.87
C LEU A 243 -7.18 15.27 4.65
N VAL A 244 -8.02 15.50 5.65
CA VAL A 244 -9.47 15.33 5.54
C VAL A 244 -10.12 16.66 5.81
N GLN A 245 -10.86 17.13 4.81
CA GLN A 245 -11.52 18.42 4.87
C GLN A 245 -12.96 18.29 5.34
N SER A 246 -13.44 19.33 6.02
CA SER A 246 -14.87 19.43 6.31
C SER A 246 -15.68 19.44 5.01
N SER A 247 -16.83 18.78 5.06
CA SER A 247 -17.83 18.86 4.01
C SER A 247 -18.98 19.72 4.51
N ASN A 248 -19.56 20.54 3.62
CA ASN A 248 -20.82 21.23 3.87
C ASN A 248 -22.01 20.26 3.95
N ASN A 249 -21.82 19.01 3.52
CA ASN A 249 -22.81 17.95 3.64
C ASN A 249 -22.64 17.24 4.99
N GLU A 250 -23.72 17.08 5.73
CA GLU A 250 -23.75 16.18 6.88
C GLU A 250 -23.72 14.72 6.39
N PRO A 251 -22.98 13.82 7.07
CA PRO A 251 -22.25 14.02 8.31
C PRO A 251 -20.82 14.56 8.08
N ASN A 252 -20.41 15.58 8.84
CA ASN A 252 -19.10 16.22 8.65
C ASN A 252 -17.96 15.35 9.25
N PRO A 253 -16.98 14.90 8.44
CA PRO A 253 -15.92 14.02 8.91
C PRO A 253 -15.04 14.63 10.02
N VAL A 254 -14.92 15.97 10.08
CA VAL A 254 -14.12 16.67 11.10
C VAL A 254 -14.81 16.63 12.46
N GLN A 255 -16.15 16.72 12.48
CA GLN A 255 -16.92 16.61 13.72
C GLN A 255 -16.93 15.17 14.27
N ILE A 256 -16.87 14.19 13.37
CA ILE A 256 -16.80 12.76 13.72
C ILE A 256 -15.43 12.42 14.30
N PHE A 257 -14.37 13.10 13.85
CA PHE A 257 -13.01 12.93 14.37
C PHE A 257 -12.88 13.48 15.79
N ASN A 258 -13.39 12.72 16.76
CA ASN A 258 -13.39 13.05 18.17
C ASN A 258 -12.84 11.88 18.99
N LEU A 259 -11.55 11.61 18.80
CA LEU A 259 -10.83 10.59 19.54
C LEU A 259 -10.21 11.19 20.81
N PRO A 260 -10.29 10.50 21.96
CA PRO A 260 -9.64 10.96 23.18
C PRO A 260 -8.12 11.01 22.99
N THR A 261 -7.47 11.96 23.67
CA THR A 261 -6.02 12.03 23.69
C THR A 261 -5.44 10.75 24.28
N SER A 262 -4.55 10.11 23.52
CA SER A 262 -3.90 8.86 23.92
C SER A 262 -2.44 9.11 24.25
N TYR A 263 -1.94 8.44 25.31
CA TYR A 263 -0.52 8.39 25.63
C TYR A 263 0.24 7.35 24.79
N HIS A 264 -0.48 6.55 24.01
CA HIS A 264 0.12 5.59 23.09
C HIS A 264 0.53 6.25 21.78
N PRO A 265 1.59 5.75 21.12
CA PRO A 265 2.09 6.36 19.89
C PRO A 265 1.13 6.18 18.72
N GLN A 266 0.24 5.19 18.72
CA GLN A 266 -0.68 4.92 17.62
C GLN A 266 -1.94 5.80 17.67
N LEU A 267 -2.36 6.27 16.49
CA LEU A 267 -3.57 7.07 16.32
C LEU A 267 -4.85 6.24 16.52
N TRP A 268 -4.89 5.05 15.94
CA TRP A 268 -6.08 4.20 15.93
C TRP A 268 -6.01 3.17 17.04
N LEU A 269 -6.75 3.41 18.12
CA LEU A 269 -6.76 2.54 19.30
C LEU A 269 -8.18 2.31 19.79
N GLN A 270 -8.47 1.05 20.07
CA GLN A 270 -9.69 0.61 20.73
C GLN A 270 -9.66 0.92 22.23
N ASP A 271 -10.80 0.72 22.89
CA ASP A 271 -10.98 0.93 24.34
C ASP A 271 -10.00 0.12 25.21
N ASP A 272 -9.54 -1.03 24.71
CA ASP A 272 -8.58 -1.90 25.39
C ASP A 272 -7.11 -1.54 25.10
N GLY A 273 -6.87 -0.46 24.34
CA GLY A 273 -5.54 -0.04 23.89
C GLY A 273 -4.98 -0.89 22.74
N SER A 274 -5.76 -1.79 22.16
CA SER A 274 -5.36 -2.55 20.98
C SER A 274 -5.61 -1.77 19.69
N VAL A 275 -4.82 -2.06 18.65
CA VAL A 275 -5.05 -1.51 17.31
C VAL A 275 -6.21 -2.26 16.65
N PRO A 276 -7.17 -1.58 16.00
CA PRO A 276 -8.27 -2.23 15.31
C PRO A 276 -7.74 -3.19 14.25
N LEU A 277 -8.35 -4.37 14.18
CA LEU A 277 -7.98 -5.44 13.25
C LEU A 277 -8.91 -5.41 12.03
N GLN A 278 -8.54 -6.11 10.96
CA GLN A 278 -9.33 -6.12 9.73
C GLN A 278 -10.77 -6.59 9.94
N HIS A 279 -11.01 -7.55 10.85
CA HIS A 279 -12.36 -8.00 11.19
C HIS A 279 -13.24 -6.94 11.88
N PHE A 280 -12.66 -5.82 12.34
CA PHE A 280 -13.40 -4.64 12.81
C PHE A 280 -14.29 -4.05 11.72
N PHE A 281 -13.95 -4.28 10.45
CA PHE A 281 -14.75 -3.92 9.27
C PHE A 281 -15.32 -5.18 8.58
N PRO A 282 -16.44 -5.75 9.09
CA PRO A 282 -16.99 -6.97 8.53
C PRO A 282 -17.44 -6.75 7.08
N LYS A 283 -17.09 -7.69 6.19
CA LYS A 283 -17.51 -7.74 4.78
C LYS A 283 -16.99 -6.60 3.89
N MET A 284 -16.05 -5.79 4.37
CA MET A 284 -15.38 -4.80 3.51
C MET A 284 -14.12 -5.37 2.88
N THR A 285 -13.95 -5.12 1.58
CA THR A 285 -12.68 -5.41 0.91
C THR A 285 -11.65 -4.35 1.27
N GLY A 286 -10.36 -4.68 1.16
CA GLY A 286 -9.29 -3.76 1.53
C GLY A 286 -9.27 -2.43 0.76
N HIS A 287 -9.96 -2.37 -0.38
CA HIS A 287 -10.06 -1.16 -1.21
C HIS A 287 -11.46 -0.52 -1.19
N ALA A 288 -12.43 -1.07 -0.47
CA ALA A 288 -13.82 -0.62 -0.53
C ALA A 288 -13.97 0.89 -0.29
N LEU A 289 -13.36 1.42 0.78
CA LEU A 289 -13.43 2.85 1.15
C LEU A 289 -12.80 3.75 0.09
N CYS A 290 -11.60 3.40 -0.36
CA CYS A 290 -10.86 4.10 -1.39
C CYS A 290 -11.63 4.14 -2.73
N CYS A 291 -12.17 2.99 -3.18
CA CYS A 291 -12.97 2.90 -4.40
C CYS A 291 -14.26 3.72 -4.32
N SER A 292 -14.93 3.66 -3.17
CA SER A 292 -16.16 4.39 -2.90
C SER A 292 -15.95 5.89 -2.90
N GLY A 293 -14.95 6.39 -2.16
CA GLY A 293 -14.62 7.81 -2.14
C GLY A 293 -14.22 8.34 -3.52
N ALA A 294 -13.45 7.55 -4.29
CA ALA A 294 -13.06 7.91 -5.65
C ALA A 294 -14.27 8.01 -6.59
N THR A 295 -15.23 7.09 -6.43
CA THR A 295 -16.49 7.13 -7.17
C THR A 295 -17.28 8.39 -6.84
N LEU A 296 -17.36 8.77 -5.55
CA LEU A 296 -18.02 10.00 -5.13
C LEU A 296 -17.36 11.25 -5.73
N LEU A 297 -16.03 11.36 -5.64
CA LEU A 297 -15.30 12.51 -6.20
C LEU A 297 -15.53 12.64 -7.71
N THR A 298 -15.57 11.50 -8.42
CA THR A 298 -15.84 11.49 -9.85
C THR A 298 -17.26 11.96 -10.15
N MET A 299 -18.26 11.55 -9.35
CA MET A 299 -19.64 12.03 -9.47
C MET A 299 -19.77 13.53 -9.18
N ASN A 300 -18.90 14.08 -8.33
CA ASN A 300 -18.84 15.51 -8.02
C ASN A 300 -18.03 16.30 -9.06
N GLY A 301 -17.59 15.68 -10.16
CA GLY A 301 -16.87 16.35 -11.24
C GLY A 301 -15.39 16.64 -10.94
N VAL A 302 -14.79 16.02 -9.92
CA VAL A 302 -13.35 16.16 -9.65
C VAL A 302 -12.55 15.50 -10.77
N SER A 303 -11.49 16.17 -11.22
CA SER A 303 -10.68 15.68 -12.34
C SER A 303 -10.00 14.33 -11.99
N PRO A 304 -9.87 13.40 -12.95
CA PRO A 304 -9.17 12.13 -12.73
C PRO A 304 -7.74 12.30 -12.21
N GLU A 305 -7.04 13.36 -12.63
CA GLU A 305 -5.70 13.68 -12.17
C GLU A 305 -5.67 14.02 -10.66
N ASN A 306 -6.63 14.81 -10.19
CA ASN A 306 -6.73 15.15 -8.77
C ASN A 306 -7.09 13.92 -7.94
N ILE A 307 -8.05 13.10 -8.40
CA ILE A 307 -8.41 11.86 -7.71
C ILE A 307 -7.21 10.91 -7.66
N HIS A 308 -6.44 10.82 -8.76
CA HIS A 308 -5.22 10.00 -8.80
C HIS A 308 -4.19 10.43 -7.75
N HIS A 309 -3.92 11.72 -7.64
CA HIS A 309 -3.02 12.27 -6.64
C HIS A 309 -3.56 12.09 -5.21
N MET A 310 -4.85 12.35 -4.98
CA MET A 310 -5.50 12.16 -3.69
C MET A 310 -5.46 10.70 -3.23
N GLY A 311 -5.72 9.75 -4.13
CA GLY A 311 -5.70 8.31 -3.85
C GLY A 311 -4.29 7.73 -3.75
N ARG A 312 -3.27 8.52 -4.08
CA ARG A 312 -1.85 8.14 -4.02
C ARG A 312 -1.56 6.86 -4.81
N TRP A 313 -2.23 6.69 -5.96
CA TRP A 313 -2.03 5.52 -6.80
C TRP A 313 -0.80 5.67 -7.69
N SER A 314 -0.16 4.55 -8.03
CA SER A 314 1.00 4.52 -8.93
C SER A 314 0.64 4.29 -10.39
N SER A 315 -0.63 4.07 -10.70
CA SER A 315 -1.08 3.65 -12.03
C SER A 315 -2.54 4.03 -12.26
N SER A 316 -2.91 4.19 -13.52
CA SER A 316 -4.31 4.38 -13.98
C SER A 316 -5.24 3.20 -13.68
N ALA A 317 -4.74 2.09 -13.10
CA ALA A 317 -5.56 0.96 -12.68
C ALA A 317 -6.68 1.34 -11.70
N TRP A 318 -6.59 2.51 -11.06
CA TRP A 318 -7.65 3.03 -10.21
C TRP A 318 -8.94 3.38 -10.96
N GLU A 319 -8.86 3.66 -12.26
CA GLU A 319 -10.05 3.96 -13.08
C GLU A 319 -11.03 2.78 -13.06
N ALA A 320 -10.53 1.54 -12.94
CA ALA A 320 -11.34 0.34 -12.77
C ALA A 320 -12.10 0.29 -11.42
N TYR A 321 -11.71 1.12 -10.45
CA TYR A 321 -12.40 1.26 -9.16
C TYR A 321 -13.56 2.24 -9.19
N VAL A 322 -13.76 2.99 -10.28
CA VAL A 322 -14.88 3.92 -10.40
C VAL A 322 -16.12 3.14 -10.84
N HIS A 323 -17.05 2.91 -9.92
CA HIS A 323 -18.19 2.00 -10.09
C HIS A 323 -19.38 2.65 -10.81
N LYS A 324 -19.12 3.34 -11.94
CA LYS A 324 -20.17 3.95 -12.76
C LYS A 324 -19.85 3.80 -14.24
N HIS A 325 -20.90 3.79 -15.05
CA HIS A 325 -20.76 3.64 -16.50
C HIS A 325 -19.90 4.79 -17.05
N PRO A 326 -18.91 4.53 -17.92
CA PRO A 326 -18.00 5.56 -18.44
C PRO A 326 -18.70 6.77 -19.06
N ILE A 327 -19.85 6.56 -19.70
CA ILE A 327 -20.71 7.63 -20.25
C ILE A 327 -21.25 8.56 -19.16
N LEU A 328 -21.64 8.03 -17.99
CA LEU A 328 -22.10 8.86 -16.88
C LEU A 328 -20.95 9.67 -16.29
N LEU A 329 -19.75 9.07 -16.21
CA LEU A 329 -18.55 9.76 -15.72
C LEU A 329 -18.10 10.85 -16.68
N GLN A 330 -18.20 10.61 -18.00
CA GLN A 330 -17.97 11.63 -19.01
C GLN A 330 -18.89 12.85 -18.79
N ALA A 331 -20.18 12.62 -18.53
CA ALA A 331 -21.10 13.72 -18.24
C ALA A 331 -20.67 14.54 -17.01
N PHE A 332 -20.21 13.90 -15.92
CA PHE A 332 -19.76 14.61 -14.70
C PHE A 332 -18.41 15.34 -14.87
N ILE A 333 -17.47 14.75 -15.62
CA ILE A 333 -16.15 15.36 -15.86
C ILE A 333 -16.27 16.60 -16.77
N PHE A 334 -17.18 16.57 -17.76
CA PHE A 334 -17.33 17.68 -18.72
C PHE A 334 -18.41 18.71 -18.34
N SER A 335 -19.31 18.42 -17.39
CA SER A 335 -20.29 19.40 -16.91
C SER A 335 -19.72 20.39 -15.88
N GLY A 336 -18.56 20.13 -15.29
CA GLY A 336 -17.83 21.06 -14.42
C GLY A 336 -17.14 22.23 -15.14
N HIS A 337 -17.26 22.33 -16.47
CA HIS A 337 -16.69 23.42 -17.28
C HIS A 337 -17.72 24.45 -17.77
N GLY A 338 -18.93 24.43 -17.24
CA GLY A 338 -19.96 25.40 -17.60
C GLY A 338 -20.73 25.92 -16.40
N THR A 339 -20.21 26.92 -15.73
CA THR A 339 -20.89 28.17 -15.29
C THR A 339 -19.87 29.15 -14.75
#